data_AF-A0A139C868-F1
#
_entry.id   AF-A0A139C868-F1
#
_cell.length_a   1.000
_cell.length_b   1.000
_cell.length_c   1.000
_cell.angle_alpha   90.00
_cell.angle_beta   90.00
_cell.angle_gamma   90.00
#
_symmetry.space_group_name_H-M   'P 1'
#
loop_
_entity.id
_entity.type
_entity.pdbx_description
1 polymer ?
#
loop_
_entity_poly.entity_id
_entity_poly.type
_entity_poly.pdbx_seq_one_letter_code
_entity_poly.pdbx_strand_id
1 'polypeptide(L)'
;INTYVWICTNRKKEDRKGRVQLIDGTSCYVNMRKSLGDKRHEISQEQIETLTSLHSKFEENENSQIFDNTAFGYRKITIERPLRLKCQVTEERIKELKEQKAFQSLAVSKKRKDTAEKEREEAACRKLQDLIIDVLTGMDHDKVYMSRDEFLKDLDSSLKRAKVSIKSPVRKAILSVMSEQDEKAEICRDNKGNIEADSQLRDYENVPLDEDIQEYFEREVQPYVPDAWINESVTDEKDGEVGKVGYTINFNQYFYEYQPPRPLQEIEEDINKLENEILEILEVMKQ
;
A
#
# COMPACT_ATOMS: atom_id res chain seq x y z
N ILE A 1 -23.99 -10.20 -0.37
CA ILE A 1 -23.37 -8.96 -0.91
C ILE A 1 -24.31 -7.82 -0.57
N ASN A 2 -23.82 -6.76 0.05
CA ASN A 2 -24.63 -5.57 0.35
C ASN A 2 -24.72 -4.71 -0.92
N THR A 3 -25.90 -4.15 -1.17
CA THR A 3 -26.14 -3.25 -2.31
C THR A 3 -26.31 -1.83 -1.78
N TYR A 4 -25.63 -0.88 -2.41
CA TYR A 4 -25.71 0.53 -2.05
C TYR A 4 -26.40 1.32 -3.16
N VAL A 5 -27.24 2.30 -2.78
CA VAL A 5 -27.90 3.21 -3.71
C VAL A 5 -27.40 4.62 -3.43
N TRP A 6 -26.86 5.28 -4.45
CA TRP A 6 -26.30 6.63 -4.34
C TRP A 6 -27.25 7.65 -4.96
N ILE A 7 -27.63 8.66 -4.16
CA ILE A 7 -28.41 9.81 -4.62
C ILE A 7 -27.50 11.03 -4.62
N CYS A 8 -27.07 11.45 -5.81
CA CYS A 8 -26.16 12.58 -5.98
C CYS A 8 -26.89 13.76 -6.64
N THR A 9 -26.76 14.96 -6.07
CA THR A 9 -27.27 16.19 -6.67
C THR A 9 -26.35 17.37 -6.35
N ASN A 10 -26.13 18.22 -7.34
CA ASN A 10 -25.45 19.50 -7.18
C ASN A 10 -26.41 20.65 -6.84
N ARG A 11 -27.72 20.38 -6.78
CA ARG A 11 -28.78 21.35 -6.44
C ARG A 11 -29.42 20.97 -5.10
N LYS A 12 -28.62 21.01 -4.03
CA LYS A 12 -29.09 20.75 -2.68
C LYS A 12 -29.82 21.98 -2.12
N LYS A 13 -30.90 21.76 -1.36
CA LYS A 13 -31.52 22.78 -0.51
C LYS A 13 -30.49 23.28 0.52
N GLU A 14 -30.67 24.51 1.02
CA GLU A 14 -29.69 25.16 1.92
C GLU A 14 -29.33 24.31 3.14
N ASP A 15 -30.33 23.69 3.77
CA ASP A 15 -30.18 22.79 4.93
C ASP A 15 -29.38 21.52 4.65
N ARG A 16 -29.24 21.12 3.38
CA ARG A 16 -28.51 19.90 2.96
C ARG A 16 -27.16 20.18 2.33
N LYS A 17 -26.82 21.44 2.02
CA LYS A 17 -25.52 21.78 1.42
C LYS A 17 -24.39 21.41 2.36
N GLY A 18 -23.32 20.83 1.81
CA GLY A 18 -22.19 20.36 2.60
C GLY A 18 -22.47 19.12 3.46
N ARG A 19 -23.68 18.56 3.43
CA ARG A 19 -24.05 17.39 4.24
C ARG A 19 -24.33 16.14 3.42
N VAL A 20 -24.15 15.00 4.06
CA VAL A 20 -24.43 13.67 3.53
C VAL A 20 -25.34 12.96 4.53
N GLN A 21 -26.43 12.38 4.02
CA GLN A 21 -27.33 11.54 4.81
C GLN A 21 -27.03 10.09 4.46
N LEU A 22 -26.68 9.29 5.46
CA LEU A 22 -26.63 7.85 5.34
C LEU A 22 -27.96 7.28 5.83
N ILE A 23 -28.50 6.31 5.10
CA ILE A 23 -29.75 5.62 5.45
C ILE A 23 -29.48 4.13 5.45
N ASP A 24 -29.74 3.49 6.59
CA ASP A 24 -29.67 2.04 6.69
C ASP A 24 -31.01 1.41 6.30
N GLY A 25 -31.01 0.77 5.13
CA GLY A 25 -32.15 0.00 4.62
C GLY A 25 -31.93 -1.50 4.66
N THR A 26 -30.95 -2.02 5.40
CA THR A 26 -30.62 -3.46 5.40
C THR A 26 -31.75 -4.35 5.89
N SER A 27 -32.60 -3.84 6.80
CA SER A 27 -33.82 -4.51 7.29
C SER A 27 -35.04 -4.34 6.36
N CYS A 28 -34.96 -3.46 5.35
CA CYS A 28 -36.07 -3.13 4.46
C CYS A 28 -36.19 -4.13 3.30
N TYR A 29 -36.59 -5.37 3.62
CA TYR A 29 -36.92 -6.37 2.62
C TYR A 29 -38.10 -7.25 3.03
N VAL A 30 -38.69 -7.93 2.06
CA VAL A 30 -39.58 -9.08 2.24
C VAL A 30 -39.04 -10.26 1.45
N ASN A 31 -39.34 -11.48 1.93
CA ASN A 31 -38.95 -12.69 1.22
C ASN A 31 -39.80 -12.85 -0.05
N MET A 32 -39.13 -13.07 -1.18
CA MET A 32 -39.82 -13.31 -2.44
C MET A 32 -40.55 -14.65 -2.41
N ARG A 33 -41.77 -14.70 -2.96
CA ARG A 33 -42.53 -15.97 -3.10
C ARG A 33 -41.83 -17.00 -3.98
N LYS A 34 -41.12 -16.55 -5.02
CA LYS A 34 -40.32 -17.38 -5.91
C LYS A 34 -38.99 -16.72 -6.18
N SER A 35 -37.91 -17.41 -5.86
CA SER A 35 -36.55 -16.91 -6.07
C SER A 35 -36.20 -16.80 -7.55
N LEU A 36 -35.37 -15.80 -7.89
CA LEU A 36 -34.83 -15.59 -9.24
C LEU A 36 -33.31 -15.71 -9.20
N GLY A 37 -32.81 -16.93 -9.42
CA GLY A 37 -31.39 -17.25 -9.16
C GLY A 37 -31.09 -17.05 -7.67
N ASP A 38 -30.04 -16.27 -7.38
CA ASP A 38 -29.63 -15.95 -6.00
C ASP A 38 -30.44 -14.79 -5.37
N LYS A 39 -31.38 -14.19 -6.11
CA LYS A 39 -32.26 -13.14 -5.58
C LYS A 39 -33.38 -13.78 -4.75
N ARG A 40 -33.37 -13.48 -3.45
CA ARG A 40 -34.32 -14.00 -2.45
C ARG A 40 -35.20 -12.94 -1.80
N HIS A 41 -34.82 -11.67 -1.95
CA HIS A 41 -35.44 -10.54 -1.26
C HIS A 41 -35.94 -9.50 -2.26
N GLU A 42 -37.06 -8.87 -1.95
CA GLU A 42 -37.60 -7.70 -2.65
C GLU A 42 -37.95 -6.60 -1.64
N ILE A 43 -37.95 -5.34 -2.07
CA ILE A 43 -38.36 -4.20 -1.24
C ILE A 43 -39.83 -3.93 -1.53
N SER A 44 -40.69 -3.99 -0.50
CA SER A 44 -42.12 -3.74 -0.67
C SER A 44 -42.41 -2.25 -0.92
N GLN A 45 -43.62 -1.94 -1.42
CA GLN A 45 -44.05 -0.55 -1.62
C GLN A 45 -44.01 0.27 -0.33
N GLU A 46 -44.43 -0.33 0.79
CA GLU A 46 -44.39 0.28 2.13
C GLU A 46 -42.95 0.57 2.59
N GLN A 47 -42.01 -0.33 2.31
CA GLN A 47 -40.59 -0.13 2.59
C GLN A 47 -39.98 0.96 1.71
N ILE A 48 -40.38 1.05 0.44
CA ILE A 48 -39.97 2.16 -0.45
C ILE A 48 -40.46 3.50 0.09
N GLU A 49 -41.72 3.58 0.54
CA GLU A 49 -42.28 4.78 1.14
C GLU A 49 -41.55 5.16 2.43
N THR A 50 -41.19 4.18 3.24
CA THR A 50 -40.40 4.38 4.47
C THR A 50 -39.02 4.97 4.15
N LEU A 51 -38.25 4.34 3.26
CA LEU A 51 -36.93 4.82 2.84
C LEU A 51 -36.99 6.21 2.19
N THR A 52 -38.01 6.45 1.36
CA THR A 52 -38.23 7.75 0.71
C THR A 52 -38.60 8.83 1.73
N SER A 53 -39.39 8.48 2.74
CA SER A 53 -39.75 9.37 3.86
C SER A 53 -38.53 9.73 4.70
N LEU A 54 -37.70 8.75 5.08
CA LEU A 54 -36.42 8.99 5.77
C LEU A 54 -35.53 9.96 4.99
N HIS A 55 -35.33 9.70 3.69
CA HIS A 55 -34.57 10.59 2.83
C HIS A 55 -35.20 11.98 2.74
N SER A 56 -36.53 12.11 2.72
CA SER A 56 -37.20 13.39 2.55
C SER A 56 -37.19 14.25 3.80
N LYS A 57 -37.34 13.63 4.98
CA LYS A 57 -37.33 14.31 6.29
C LYS A 57 -35.97 14.90 6.63
N PHE A 58 -34.88 14.18 6.33
CA PHE A 58 -33.51 14.62 6.64
C PHE A 58 -33.34 14.94 8.14
N GLU A 59 -33.73 13.99 8.97
CA GLU A 59 -33.63 14.05 10.43
C GLU A 59 -32.83 12.84 10.92
N GLU A 60 -32.05 13.04 11.98
CA GLU A 60 -31.27 11.95 12.58
C GLU A 60 -32.14 10.98 13.37
N ASN A 61 -31.90 9.69 13.18
CA ASN A 61 -32.50 8.57 13.88
C ASN A 61 -31.66 7.29 13.67
N GLU A 62 -32.10 6.17 14.25
CA GLU A 62 -31.41 4.87 14.17
C GLU A 62 -31.12 4.43 12.72
N ASN A 63 -32.02 4.72 11.78
CA ASN A 63 -31.87 4.34 10.38
C ASN A 63 -31.44 5.50 9.47
N SER A 64 -31.17 6.69 10.02
CA SER A 64 -30.70 7.82 9.25
C SER A 64 -29.75 8.70 10.05
N GLN A 65 -28.50 8.79 9.60
CA GLN A 65 -27.48 9.61 10.22
C GLN A 65 -27.00 10.69 9.26
N ILE A 66 -26.72 11.89 9.76
CA ILE A 66 -26.36 13.05 8.94
C ILE A 66 -24.98 13.52 9.33
N PHE A 67 -24.11 13.66 8.33
CA PHE A 67 -22.72 14.04 8.53
C PHE A 67 -22.36 15.23 7.65
N ASP A 68 -21.41 16.01 8.10
CA ASP A 68 -20.72 16.95 7.22
C ASP A 68 -19.91 16.18 6.18
N ASN A 69 -19.77 16.74 4.98
CA ASN A 69 -19.06 16.10 3.88
C ASN A 69 -17.59 15.82 4.25
N THR A 70 -16.99 16.67 5.07
CA THR A 70 -15.62 16.52 5.58
C THR A 70 -15.45 15.30 6.48
N ALA A 71 -16.51 14.80 7.12
CA ALA A 71 -16.44 13.65 8.05
C ALA A 71 -16.00 12.33 7.38
N PHE A 72 -16.11 12.25 6.06
CA PHE A 72 -15.65 11.10 5.28
C PHE A 72 -14.38 11.40 4.49
N GLY A 73 -14.00 12.67 4.46
CA GLY A 73 -12.87 13.13 3.69
C GLY A 73 -11.58 12.93 4.45
N TYR A 74 -10.52 12.62 3.72
CA TYR A 74 -9.17 12.61 4.25
C TYR A 74 -8.19 13.16 3.23
N ARG A 75 -7.06 13.68 3.70
CA ARG A 75 -5.86 13.92 2.93
C ARG A 75 -4.96 12.70 3.03
N LYS A 76 -4.80 11.99 1.92
CA LYS A 76 -3.82 10.90 1.82
C LYS A 76 -2.43 11.50 1.62
N ILE A 77 -1.60 11.49 2.65
CA ILE A 77 -0.21 11.94 2.58
C ILE A 77 0.70 10.75 2.27
N THR A 78 1.82 11.02 1.58
CA THR A 78 2.86 10.02 1.31
C THR A 78 3.98 10.21 2.30
N ILE A 79 4.26 9.18 3.09
CA ILE A 79 5.34 9.17 4.07
C ILE A 79 6.54 8.46 3.46
N GLU A 80 7.65 9.16 3.39
CA GLU A 80 8.91 8.62 2.86
C GLU A 80 9.85 8.33 4.02
N ARG A 81 10.68 7.31 3.84
CA ARG A 81 11.73 6.92 4.77
C ARG A 81 13.07 6.89 4.04
N PRO A 82 14.19 7.14 4.74
CA PRO A 82 15.48 7.23 4.09
C PRO A 82 15.93 5.86 3.58
N LEU A 83 16.46 5.84 2.37
CA LEU A 83 17.16 4.69 1.83
C LEU A 83 18.46 4.48 2.60
N ARG A 84 18.63 3.28 3.15
CA ARG A 84 19.86 2.85 3.83
C ARG A 84 20.35 1.56 3.20
N LEU A 85 21.56 1.59 2.66
CA LEU A 85 22.12 0.48 1.93
C LEU A 85 23.45 0.07 2.55
N LYS A 86 23.52 -1.18 3.01
CA LYS A 86 24.81 -1.83 3.19
C LYS A 86 25.23 -2.47 1.89
N CYS A 87 26.52 -2.42 1.59
CA CYS A 87 27.09 -3.01 0.39
C CYS A 87 28.13 -4.05 0.74
N GLN A 88 28.19 -5.13 -0.03
CA GLN A 88 29.23 -6.14 0.06
C GLN A 88 29.43 -6.78 -1.30
N VAL A 89 30.69 -7.00 -1.67
CA VAL A 89 31.02 -7.79 -2.85
C VAL A 89 31.15 -9.24 -2.42
N THR A 90 30.36 -10.13 -3.02
CA THR A 90 30.47 -11.58 -2.81
C THR A 90 30.47 -12.30 -4.14
N GLU A 91 31.00 -13.52 -4.18
CA GLU A 91 30.94 -14.34 -5.40
C GLU A 91 29.52 -14.58 -5.90
N GLU A 92 28.56 -14.73 -4.97
CA GLU A 92 27.15 -14.92 -5.28
C GLU A 92 26.55 -13.69 -5.95
N ARG A 93 26.81 -12.49 -5.39
CA ARG A 93 26.37 -11.22 -5.99
C ARG A 93 27.05 -10.95 -7.33
N ILE A 94 28.31 -11.36 -7.52
CA ILE A 94 28.97 -11.29 -8.82
C ILE A 94 28.29 -12.21 -9.85
N LYS A 95 27.85 -13.41 -9.45
CA LYS A 95 27.07 -14.31 -10.32
C LYS A 95 25.74 -13.66 -10.70
N GLU A 96 25.01 -13.11 -9.74
CA GLU A 96 23.74 -12.40 -9.97
C GLU A 96 23.92 -11.20 -10.93
N LEU A 97 25.02 -10.45 -10.80
CA LEU A 97 25.30 -9.32 -11.69
C LEU A 97 25.38 -9.75 -13.17
N LYS A 98 25.86 -10.97 -13.46
CA LYS A 98 25.93 -11.50 -14.83
C LYS A 98 24.53 -11.75 -15.43
N GLU A 99 23.53 -11.94 -14.59
CA GLU A 99 22.14 -12.18 -15.00
C GLU A 99 21.38 -10.87 -15.22
N GLN A 100 21.89 -9.74 -14.71
CA GLN A 100 21.26 -8.44 -14.89
C GLN A 100 21.24 -8.01 -16.35
N LYS A 101 20.05 -7.66 -16.86
CA LYS A 101 19.85 -7.21 -18.25
C LYS A 101 20.75 -6.02 -18.61
N ALA A 102 20.92 -5.08 -17.68
CA ALA A 102 21.80 -3.93 -17.88
C ALA A 102 23.26 -4.35 -18.08
N PHE A 103 23.73 -5.38 -17.37
CA PHE A 103 25.06 -5.94 -17.53
C PHE A 103 25.17 -6.74 -18.83
N GLN A 104 24.23 -7.64 -19.13
CA GLN A 104 24.18 -8.43 -20.36
C GLN A 104 24.13 -7.55 -21.62
N SER A 105 23.39 -6.44 -21.57
CA SER A 105 23.24 -5.51 -22.68
C SER A 105 24.54 -4.83 -23.11
N LEU A 106 25.60 -4.88 -22.29
CA LEU A 106 26.93 -4.46 -22.72
C LEU A 106 27.39 -5.29 -23.92
N ALA A 107 27.23 -6.61 -23.87
CA ALA A 107 27.73 -7.54 -24.88
C ALA A 107 26.97 -7.53 -26.22
N VAL A 108 25.94 -6.70 -26.37
CA VAL A 108 25.06 -6.68 -27.55
C VAL A 108 25.17 -5.34 -28.27
N SER A 109 25.61 -5.36 -29.54
CA SER A 109 25.66 -4.14 -30.35
C SER A 109 24.28 -3.74 -30.84
N LYS A 110 24.00 -2.43 -30.84
CA LYS A 110 22.76 -1.86 -31.40
C LYS A 110 22.84 -1.66 -32.93
N LYS A 111 24.00 -1.86 -33.55
CA LYS A 111 24.19 -1.70 -35.00
C LYS A 111 23.71 -2.95 -35.74
N ARG A 112 22.82 -2.76 -36.73
CA ARG A 112 22.11 -3.87 -37.42
C ARG A 112 22.59 -4.17 -38.84
N LYS A 113 23.47 -3.37 -39.44
CA LYS A 113 23.75 -3.41 -40.90
C LYS A 113 25.17 -3.86 -41.30
N ASP A 114 26.13 -3.92 -40.39
CA ASP A 114 27.50 -4.38 -40.68
C ASP A 114 27.91 -5.50 -39.71
N THR A 115 28.02 -6.72 -40.22
CA THR A 115 28.26 -7.94 -39.43
C THR A 115 29.66 -7.97 -38.81
N ALA A 116 30.68 -7.47 -39.51
CA ALA A 116 32.07 -7.51 -39.04
C ALA A 116 32.34 -6.42 -37.99
N GLU A 117 31.73 -5.24 -38.15
CA GLU A 117 31.79 -4.17 -37.15
C GLU A 117 31.03 -4.57 -35.88
N LYS A 118 29.88 -5.24 -36.04
CA LYS A 118 29.07 -5.78 -34.93
C LYS A 118 29.85 -6.79 -34.08
N GLU A 119 30.49 -7.79 -34.70
CA GLU A 119 31.26 -8.82 -33.99
C GLU A 119 32.45 -8.23 -33.21
N ARG A 120 33.14 -7.23 -33.78
CA ARG A 120 34.24 -6.53 -33.10
C ARG A 120 33.74 -5.74 -31.89
N GLU A 121 32.61 -5.06 -32.02
CA GLU A 121 32.00 -4.29 -30.93
C GLU A 121 31.53 -5.21 -29.79
N GLU A 122 30.88 -6.33 -30.12
CA GLU A 122 30.44 -7.32 -29.13
C GLU A 122 31.62 -7.99 -28.42
N ALA A 123 32.70 -8.31 -29.13
CA ALA A 123 33.92 -8.85 -28.53
C ALA A 123 34.59 -7.83 -27.58
N ALA A 124 34.63 -6.55 -27.95
CA ALA A 124 35.15 -5.49 -27.08
C ALA A 124 34.28 -5.30 -25.83
N CYS A 125 32.96 -5.40 -25.97
CA CYS A 125 32.04 -5.31 -24.86
C CYS A 125 32.08 -6.51 -23.90
N ARG A 126 32.30 -7.73 -24.41
CA ARG A 126 32.54 -8.91 -23.55
C ARG A 126 33.82 -8.75 -22.75
N LYS A 127 34.90 -8.28 -23.37
CA LYS A 127 36.14 -7.94 -22.65
C LYS A 127 35.90 -6.91 -21.55
N LEU A 128 35.04 -5.92 -21.77
CA LEU A 128 34.67 -4.95 -20.74
C LEU A 128 33.91 -5.62 -19.57
N GLN A 129 33.02 -6.57 -19.84
CA GLN A 129 32.35 -7.34 -18.78
C GLN A 129 33.35 -8.14 -17.96
N ASP A 130 34.27 -8.86 -18.61
CA ASP A 130 35.30 -9.65 -17.95
C ASP A 130 36.18 -8.78 -17.06
N LEU A 131 36.61 -7.60 -17.56
CA LEU A 131 37.38 -6.64 -16.77
C LEU A 131 36.61 -6.11 -15.55
N ILE A 132 35.29 -5.89 -15.66
CA ILE A 132 34.47 -5.47 -14.52
C ILE A 132 34.38 -6.61 -13.49
N ILE A 133 34.20 -7.84 -13.94
CA ILE A 133 34.16 -9.01 -13.07
C ILE A 133 35.51 -9.19 -12.37
N ASP A 134 36.63 -9.10 -13.09
CA ASP A 134 37.98 -9.20 -12.51
C ASP A 134 38.23 -8.14 -11.45
N VAL A 135 37.77 -6.90 -11.69
CA VAL A 135 37.84 -5.82 -10.71
C VAL A 135 37.05 -6.17 -9.44
N LEU A 136 35.82 -6.66 -9.58
CA LEU A 136 34.97 -7.02 -8.44
C LEU A 136 35.53 -8.24 -7.69
N THR A 137 36.00 -9.25 -8.41
CA THR A 137 36.64 -10.43 -7.82
C THR A 137 37.90 -10.07 -7.03
N GLY A 138 38.66 -9.06 -7.49
CA GLY A 138 39.84 -8.55 -6.79
C GLY A 138 39.56 -7.60 -5.61
N MET A 139 38.30 -7.27 -5.32
CA MET A 139 37.93 -6.52 -4.11
C MET A 139 37.94 -7.44 -2.89
N ASP A 140 37.86 -6.86 -1.69
CA ASP A 140 37.73 -7.62 -0.43
C ASP A 140 36.28 -8.10 -0.25
N HIS A 141 36.08 -9.42 -0.17
CA HIS A 141 34.74 -10.02 -0.07
C HIS A 141 34.24 -10.07 1.38
N ASP A 142 35.12 -9.96 2.36
CA ASP A 142 34.76 -9.95 3.78
C ASP A 142 34.38 -8.55 4.26
N LYS A 143 34.76 -7.51 3.50
CA LYS A 143 34.47 -6.12 3.84
C LYS A 143 33.01 -5.76 3.56
N VAL A 144 32.28 -5.48 4.64
CA VAL A 144 30.93 -4.92 4.62
C VAL A 144 31.00 -3.40 4.73
N TYR A 145 30.37 -2.71 3.79
CA TYR A 145 30.27 -1.25 3.77
C TYR A 145 28.91 -0.85 4.33
N MET A 146 28.89 -0.10 5.43
CA MET A 146 27.64 0.50 5.96
C MET A 146 27.31 1.84 5.29
N SER A 147 28.21 2.35 4.45
CA SER A 147 28.02 3.57 3.68
C SER A 147 28.12 3.29 2.18
N ARG A 148 27.07 3.62 1.45
CA ARG A 148 27.06 3.54 -0.02
C ARG A 148 28.19 4.34 -0.64
N ASP A 149 28.48 5.51 -0.08
CA ASP A 149 29.47 6.43 -0.63
C ASP A 149 30.90 5.89 -0.46
N GLU A 150 31.17 5.21 0.66
CA GLU A 150 32.44 4.50 0.87
C GLU A 150 32.60 3.34 -0.12
N PHE A 151 31.56 2.53 -0.31
CA PHE A 151 31.58 1.47 -1.32
C PHE A 151 31.85 2.02 -2.71
N LEU A 152 31.17 3.09 -3.10
CA LEU A 152 31.36 3.72 -4.41
C LEU A 152 32.77 4.30 -4.58
N LYS A 153 33.38 4.87 -3.53
CA LYS A 153 34.77 5.35 -3.55
C LYS A 153 35.77 4.20 -3.77
N ASP A 154 35.58 3.08 -3.09
CA ASP A 154 36.45 1.91 -3.22
C ASP A 154 36.27 1.22 -4.58
N LEU A 155 35.04 1.16 -5.09
CA LEU A 155 34.74 0.70 -6.45
C LEU A 155 35.39 1.59 -7.50
N ASP A 156 35.22 2.92 -7.42
CA ASP A 156 35.80 3.88 -8.36
C ASP A 156 37.34 3.82 -8.33
N SER A 157 37.93 3.65 -7.15
CA SER A 157 39.39 3.45 -7.00
C SER A 157 39.87 2.17 -7.66
N SER A 158 39.11 1.08 -7.54
CA SER A 158 39.44 -0.22 -8.13
C SER A 158 39.31 -0.21 -9.65
N LEU A 159 38.24 0.39 -10.17
CA LEU A 159 38.05 0.63 -11.61
C LEU A 159 39.16 1.49 -12.21
N LYS A 160 39.57 2.56 -11.51
CA LYS A 160 40.67 3.44 -11.94
C LYS A 160 42.00 2.69 -12.01
N ARG A 161 42.32 1.84 -11.02
CA ARG A 161 43.54 1.00 -11.03
C ARG A 161 43.56 0.05 -12.24
N ALA A 162 42.41 -0.53 -12.59
CA ALA A 162 42.26 -1.39 -13.76
C ALA A 162 42.09 -0.65 -15.09
N LYS A 163 42.04 0.70 -15.07
CA LYS A 163 41.77 1.56 -16.24
C LYS A 163 40.44 1.23 -16.95
N VAL A 164 39.44 0.82 -16.17
CA VAL A 164 38.10 0.46 -16.64
C VAL A 164 37.16 1.64 -16.42
N SER A 165 36.39 2.00 -17.46
CA SER A 165 35.34 3.02 -17.36
C SER A 165 33.97 2.38 -17.58
N ILE A 166 33.04 2.62 -16.66
CA ILE A 166 31.68 2.09 -16.72
C ILE A 166 30.65 3.20 -16.92
N LYS A 167 29.58 2.89 -17.67
CA LYS A 167 28.46 3.82 -17.87
C LYS A 167 27.47 3.75 -16.70
N SER A 168 26.67 4.80 -16.50
CA SER A 168 25.68 4.88 -15.41
C SER A 168 24.77 3.66 -15.27
N PRO A 169 24.22 3.04 -16.35
CA PRO A 169 23.35 1.87 -16.19
C PRO A 169 24.07 0.66 -15.55
N VAL A 170 25.34 0.45 -15.89
CA VAL A 170 26.16 -0.63 -15.34
C VAL A 170 26.51 -0.33 -13.89
N ARG A 171 26.88 0.92 -13.58
CA ARG A 171 27.14 1.37 -12.21
C ARG A 171 25.92 1.14 -11.31
N LYS A 172 24.72 1.47 -11.80
CA LYS A 172 23.46 1.23 -11.09
C LYS A 172 23.20 -0.28 -10.90
N ALA A 173 23.49 -1.10 -11.91
CA ALA A 173 23.35 -2.55 -11.80
C ALA A 173 24.31 -3.16 -10.77
N ILE A 174 25.58 -2.75 -10.77
CA ILE A 174 26.56 -3.15 -9.76
C ILE A 174 26.07 -2.75 -8.38
N LEU A 175 25.72 -1.47 -8.18
CA LEU A 175 25.24 -1.00 -6.88
C LEU A 175 24.01 -1.80 -6.42
N SER A 176 23.01 -1.96 -7.28
CA SER A 176 21.77 -2.68 -6.96
C SER A 176 22.01 -4.12 -6.52
N VAL A 177 22.97 -4.82 -7.14
CA VAL A 177 23.28 -6.22 -6.81
C VAL A 177 24.24 -6.34 -5.63
N MET A 178 25.12 -5.36 -5.44
CA MET A 178 26.09 -5.35 -4.34
C MET A 178 25.51 -4.77 -3.04
N SER A 179 24.32 -4.16 -3.09
CA SER A 179 23.65 -3.55 -1.94
C SER A 179 22.47 -4.37 -1.44
N GLU A 180 22.16 -4.26 -0.16
CA GLU A 180 20.86 -4.62 0.41
C GLU A 180 20.44 -3.59 1.47
N GLN A 181 19.15 -3.52 1.75
CA GLN A 181 18.62 -2.61 2.77
C GLN A 181 19.09 -3.03 4.16
N ASP A 182 19.52 -2.06 4.95
CA ASP A 182 19.89 -2.28 6.35
C ASP A 182 19.62 -1.03 7.18
N GLU A 183 18.82 -1.15 8.24
CA GLU A 183 18.42 -0.03 9.09
C GLU A 183 19.61 0.63 9.82
N LYS A 184 20.74 -0.08 9.97
CA LYS A 184 21.95 0.42 10.62
C LYS A 184 22.92 1.09 9.64
N ALA A 185 22.69 0.96 8.34
CA ALA A 185 23.50 1.62 7.34
C ALA A 185 23.26 3.14 7.33
N GLU A 186 24.20 3.88 6.79
CA GLU A 186 24.10 5.32 6.64
C GLU A 186 23.01 5.71 5.64
N ILE A 187 22.40 6.88 5.85
CA ILE A 187 21.39 7.43 4.96
C ILE A 187 22.01 7.77 3.61
N CYS A 188 21.46 7.20 2.55
CA CYS A 188 21.84 7.49 1.18
C CYS A 188 21.37 8.89 0.77
N ARG A 189 22.25 9.63 0.07
CA ARG A 189 21.98 10.98 -0.41
C ARG A 189 22.28 11.13 -1.89
N ASP A 190 21.44 11.89 -2.58
CA ASP A 190 21.67 12.20 -3.99
C ASP A 190 22.87 13.14 -4.18
N ASN A 191 23.24 13.41 -5.44
CA ASN A 191 24.35 14.31 -5.77
C ASN A 191 24.14 15.77 -5.29
N LYS A 192 22.92 16.13 -4.86
CA LYS A 192 22.58 17.45 -4.32
C LYS A 192 22.58 17.46 -2.78
N GLY A 193 22.82 16.31 -2.13
CA GLY A 193 22.80 16.14 -0.69
C GLY A 193 21.42 15.85 -0.09
N ASN A 194 20.38 15.73 -0.93
CA ASN A 194 19.04 15.40 -0.47
C ASN A 194 18.98 13.92 -0.07
N ILE A 195 18.19 13.61 0.94
CA ILE A 195 17.93 12.23 1.36
C ILE A 195 17.20 11.50 0.22
N GLU A 196 17.67 10.31 -0.13
CA GLU A 196 16.97 9.46 -1.08
C GLU A 196 15.87 8.66 -0.35
N ALA A 197 14.67 8.63 -0.93
CA ALA A 197 13.56 7.86 -0.40
C ALA A 197 13.69 6.37 -0.73
N ASP A 198 13.37 5.52 0.25
CA ASP A 198 13.23 4.09 0.05
C ASP A 198 11.80 3.76 -0.43
N SER A 199 11.65 3.43 -1.70
CA SER A 199 10.35 3.09 -2.27
C SER A 199 9.69 1.84 -1.65
N GLN A 200 10.46 0.96 -1.00
CA GLN A 200 9.90 -0.25 -0.35
C GLN A 200 9.35 0.05 1.05
N LEU A 201 9.86 1.11 1.69
CA LEU A 201 9.42 1.55 3.02
C LEU A 201 8.47 2.75 2.96
N ARG A 202 8.09 3.17 1.76
CA ARG A 202 7.09 4.23 1.55
C ARG A 202 5.75 3.78 2.09
N ASP A 203 5.13 4.64 2.89
CA ASP A 203 3.81 4.41 3.46
C ASP A 203 2.86 5.57 3.14
N TYR A 204 1.60 5.41 3.52
CA TYR A 204 0.57 6.42 3.35
C TYR A 204 -0.30 6.53 4.59
N GLU A 205 -0.55 7.77 4.99
CA GLU A 205 -1.46 8.09 6.07
C GLU A 205 -2.67 8.85 5.55
N ASN A 206 -3.82 8.61 6.17
CA ASN A 206 -5.07 9.30 5.84
C ASN A 206 -5.40 10.29 6.96
N VAL A 207 -5.01 11.55 6.76
CA VAL A 207 -5.27 12.62 7.73
C VAL A 207 -6.71 13.12 7.54
N PRO A 208 -7.54 13.23 8.57
CA PRO A 208 -8.86 13.88 8.46
C PRO A 208 -8.77 15.28 7.82
N LEU A 209 -9.76 15.68 7.01
CA LEU A 209 -9.70 16.98 6.30
C LEU A 209 -9.79 18.20 7.20
N ASP A 210 -10.25 18.03 8.43
CA ASP A 210 -10.36 19.07 9.44
C ASP A 210 -9.11 19.18 10.33
N GLU A 211 -8.08 18.38 10.05
CA GLU A 211 -6.82 18.35 10.80
C GLU A 211 -5.63 18.80 9.94
N ASP A 212 -4.64 19.44 10.57
CA ASP A 212 -3.40 19.82 9.92
C ASP A 212 -2.49 18.60 9.71
N ILE A 213 -1.92 18.49 8.49
CA ILE A 213 -1.10 17.33 8.11
C ILE A 213 0.19 17.23 8.91
N GLN A 214 0.77 18.36 9.33
CA GLN A 214 2.02 18.40 10.06
C GLN A 214 1.78 18.03 11.53
N GLU A 215 0.72 18.57 12.14
CA GLU A 215 0.31 18.20 13.50
C GLU A 215 -0.02 16.70 13.62
N TYR A 216 -0.76 16.14 12.64
CA TYR A 216 -1.02 14.70 12.59
C TYR A 216 0.27 13.90 12.47
N PHE A 217 1.18 14.30 11.55
CA PHE A 217 2.44 13.60 11.33
C PHE A 217 3.33 13.57 12.57
N GLU A 218 3.46 14.69 13.27
CA GLU A 218 4.26 14.80 14.50
C GLU A 218 3.69 13.96 15.65
N ARG A 219 2.36 13.78 15.70
CA ARG A 219 1.68 13.01 16.74
C ARG A 219 1.66 11.51 16.45
N GLU A 220 1.31 11.12 15.23
CA GLU A 220 1.00 9.73 14.88
C GLU A 220 2.14 9.00 14.17
N VAL A 221 3.04 9.70 13.46
CA VAL A 221 4.07 9.07 12.62
C VAL A 221 5.47 9.25 13.20
N GLN A 222 5.87 10.49 13.47
CA GLN A 222 7.22 10.84 13.89
C GLN A 222 7.71 10.10 15.14
N PRO A 223 6.88 9.81 16.18
CA PRO A 223 7.33 9.08 17.37
C PRO A 223 7.75 7.64 17.07
N TYR A 224 7.17 7.02 16.04
CA TYR A 224 7.46 5.64 15.66
C TYR A 224 8.52 5.56 14.55
N VAL A 225 8.59 6.58 13.68
CA VAL A 225 9.54 6.65 12.57
C VAL A 225 10.19 8.04 12.51
N PRO A 226 11.21 8.30 13.37
CA PRO A 226 11.76 9.65 13.56
C PRO A 226 12.45 10.27 12.34
N ASP A 227 12.88 9.43 11.41
CA ASP A 227 13.58 9.80 10.19
C ASP A 227 12.67 9.89 8.96
N ALA A 228 11.37 9.66 9.13
CA ALA A 228 10.40 9.84 8.08
C ALA A 228 10.15 11.32 7.77
N TRP A 229 9.65 11.60 6.56
CA TRP A 229 9.16 12.92 6.19
C TRP A 229 7.97 12.80 5.23
N ILE A 230 7.17 13.87 5.16
CA ILE A 230 6.06 13.98 4.21
C ILE A 230 6.61 14.30 2.82
N ASN A 231 6.19 13.55 1.80
CA ASN A 231 6.51 13.87 0.42
C ASN A 231 5.66 15.03 -0.11
N GLU A 232 6.20 16.25 0.00
CA GLU A 232 5.56 17.47 -0.47
C GLU A 232 5.44 17.58 -2.00
N SER A 233 6.10 16.71 -2.76
CA SER A 233 5.97 16.70 -4.23
C SER A 233 4.65 16.07 -4.71
N VAL A 234 3.96 15.32 -3.85
CA VAL A 234 2.64 14.78 -4.13
C VAL A 234 1.60 15.79 -3.67
N THR A 235 0.92 16.45 -4.61
CA THR A 235 -0.12 17.43 -4.30
C THR A 235 -1.44 17.11 -4.98
N ASP A 236 -2.54 17.61 -4.46
CA ASP A 236 -3.87 17.43 -5.05
C ASP A 236 -4.05 18.35 -6.26
N GLU A 237 -4.78 17.86 -7.26
CA GLU A 237 -4.96 18.60 -8.52
C GLU A 237 -5.95 19.77 -8.39
N LYS A 238 -6.82 19.75 -7.37
CA LYS A 238 -7.89 20.74 -7.22
C LYS A 238 -7.48 21.93 -6.39
N ASP A 239 -6.80 21.70 -5.26
CA ASP A 239 -6.39 22.75 -4.32
C ASP A 239 -4.88 23.03 -4.36
N GLY A 240 -4.07 22.11 -4.91
CA GLY A 240 -2.61 22.26 -4.99
C GLY A 240 -1.88 21.98 -3.67
N GLU A 241 -2.60 21.53 -2.64
CA GLU A 241 -2.04 21.23 -1.32
C GLU A 241 -1.39 19.86 -1.29
N VAL A 242 -0.51 19.61 -0.31
CA VAL A 242 0.22 18.35 -0.14
C VAL A 242 -0.74 17.20 0.19
N GLY A 243 -0.52 16.06 -0.46
CA GLY A 243 -1.36 14.86 -0.38
C GLY A 243 -2.46 14.81 -1.44
N LYS A 244 -3.31 13.78 -1.40
CA LYS A 244 -4.48 13.64 -2.30
C LYS A 244 -5.77 13.63 -1.50
N VAL A 245 -6.79 14.35 -1.96
CA VAL A 245 -8.11 14.29 -1.31
C VAL A 245 -8.78 12.95 -1.63
N GLY A 246 -9.10 12.19 -0.60
CA GLY A 246 -9.91 10.98 -0.68
C GLY A 246 -11.19 11.11 0.13
N TYR A 247 -12.17 10.25 -0.17
CA TYR A 247 -13.37 10.09 0.65
C TYR A 247 -13.63 8.60 0.87
N THR A 248 -13.85 8.20 2.12
CA THR A 248 -14.17 6.82 2.50
C THR A 248 -15.35 6.82 3.45
N ILE A 249 -16.35 5.99 3.17
CA ILE A 249 -17.50 5.78 4.05
C ILE A 249 -17.47 4.32 4.52
N ASN A 250 -17.20 4.11 5.81
CA ASN A 250 -17.30 2.80 6.43
C ASN A 250 -18.71 2.61 7.00
N PHE A 251 -19.65 2.13 6.20
CA PHE A 251 -21.05 1.95 6.62
C PHE A 251 -21.21 1.11 7.90
N ASN A 252 -20.34 0.11 8.09
CA ASN A 252 -20.38 -0.71 9.30
C ASN A 252 -20.05 0.11 10.55
N GLN A 253 -19.19 1.14 10.46
CA GLN A 253 -18.87 1.96 11.63
C GLN A 253 -20.07 2.80 12.11
N TYR A 254 -20.94 3.22 11.20
CA TYR A 254 -22.02 4.15 11.51
C TYR A 254 -23.29 3.47 12.03
N PHE A 255 -23.64 2.31 11.47
CA PHE A 255 -24.86 1.59 11.84
C PHE A 255 -24.60 0.31 12.63
N TYR A 256 -23.38 0.13 13.16
CA TYR A 256 -23.11 -1.01 14.04
C TYR A 256 -23.73 -0.79 15.41
N GLU A 257 -24.76 -1.58 15.68
CA GLU A 257 -25.26 -1.78 17.04
C GLU A 257 -24.45 -2.90 17.70
N TYR A 258 -23.76 -2.55 18.80
CA TYR A 258 -23.08 -3.54 19.61
C TYR A 258 -24.10 -4.50 20.21
N GLN A 259 -24.04 -5.76 19.79
CA GLN A 259 -24.81 -6.85 20.39
C GLN A 259 -23.94 -7.50 21.46
N PRO A 260 -24.21 -7.27 22.76
CA PRO A 260 -23.49 -7.96 23.81
C PRO A 260 -23.68 -9.47 23.64
N PRO A 261 -22.66 -10.29 23.95
CA PRO A 261 -22.83 -11.74 23.97
C PRO A 261 -23.94 -12.13 24.95
N ARG A 262 -24.69 -13.18 24.62
CA ARG A 262 -25.71 -13.73 25.51
C ARG A 262 -25.09 -14.08 26.87
N PRO A 263 -25.78 -13.83 28.00
CA PRO A 263 -25.28 -14.20 29.33
C PRO A 263 -24.91 -15.68 29.41
N LEU A 264 -23.87 -16.01 30.18
CA LEU A 264 -23.41 -17.40 30.35
C LEU A 264 -24.52 -18.33 30.85
N GLN A 265 -25.40 -17.83 31.72
CA GLN A 265 -26.52 -18.58 32.28
C GLN A 265 -27.51 -19.06 31.20
N GLU A 266 -27.81 -18.23 30.20
CA GLU A 266 -28.67 -18.64 29.09
C GLU A 266 -28.00 -19.71 28.21
N ILE A 267 -26.68 -19.63 28.06
CA ILE A 267 -25.90 -20.66 27.34
C ILE A 267 -25.94 -21.98 28.11
N GLU A 268 -25.79 -21.95 29.44
CA GLU A 268 -25.89 -23.14 30.29
C GLU A 268 -27.29 -23.76 30.25
N GLU A 269 -28.35 -22.95 30.28
CA GLU A 269 -29.74 -23.42 30.15
C GLU A 269 -30.00 -24.10 28.80
N ASP A 270 -29.52 -23.50 27.70
CA ASP A 270 -29.62 -24.08 26.34
C ASP A 270 -28.86 -25.42 26.25
N ILE A 271 -27.64 -25.49 26.82
CA ILE A 271 -26.84 -26.73 26.84
C ILE A 271 -27.59 -27.82 27.61
N ASN A 272 -28.07 -27.52 28.81
CA ASN A 272 -28.81 -28.48 29.64
C ASN A 272 -30.09 -28.96 28.94
N LYS A 273 -30.78 -28.06 28.23
CA LYS A 273 -31.98 -28.42 27.46
C LYS A 273 -31.64 -29.36 26.31
N LEU A 274 -30.59 -29.07 25.53
CA LEU A 274 -30.10 -29.94 24.46
C LEU A 274 -29.61 -31.29 24.99
N GLU A 275 -28.94 -31.32 26.14
CA GLU A 275 -28.52 -32.57 26.80
C GLU A 275 -29.74 -33.43 27.16
N ASN A 276 -30.78 -32.84 27.72
CA ASN A 276 -32.02 -33.55 28.03
C ASN A 276 -32.73 -34.07 26.77
N GLU A 277 -32.83 -33.25 25.71
CA GLU A 277 -33.40 -33.68 24.42
C GLU A 277 -32.60 -34.84 23.80
N ILE A 278 -31.27 -34.81 23.88
CA ILE A 278 -30.40 -35.91 23.42
C ILE A 278 -30.64 -37.19 24.24
N LEU A 279 -30.75 -37.08 25.56
CA LEU A 279 -31.03 -38.22 26.43
C LEU A 279 -32.38 -38.85 26.12
N GLU A 280 -33.43 -38.05 25.92
CA GLU A 280 -34.76 -38.53 25.51
C GLU A 280 -34.71 -39.29 24.18
N ILE A 281 -34.01 -38.76 23.16
CA ILE A 281 -33.85 -39.44 21.87
C ILE A 281 -33.09 -40.76 22.01
N LEU A 282 -32.03 -40.79 22.83
CA LEU A 282 -31.24 -42.00 23.07
C LEU A 282 -32.04 -43.08 23.84
N GLU A 283 -32.95 -42.68 24.73
CA GLU A 283 -33.85 -43.62 25.40
C GLU A 283 -34.88 -44.22 24.44
N VAL A 284 -35.44 -43.41 23.54
CA VAL A 284 -36.37 -43.88 22.49
C VAL A 284 -35.68 -44.84 21.52
N MET A 285 -34.39 -44.64 21.20
CA MET A 285 -33.62 -45.55 20.34
C MET A 285 -33.20 -46.87 21.00
N LYS A 286 -33.29 -46.98 22.33
CA LYS A 286 -32.94 -48.18 23.10
C LYS A 286 -34.14 -49.11 23.35
N GLN A 287 -35.36 -48.72 22.98
CA GLN A 287 -36.56 -49.57 22.97
C GLN A 287 -36.76 -50.22 21.60
#